data_AF-A0A1I3NVB6-F1
#
_entry.id   AF-A0A1I3NVB6-F1
#
_cell.length_a   1.000
_cell.length_b   1.000
_cell.length_c   1.000
_cell.angle_alpha   90.00
_cell.angle_beta   90.00
_cell.angle_gamma   90.00
#
_symmetry.space_group_name_H-M   'P 1'
#
loop_
_entity.id
_entity.type
_entity.pdbx_description
1 polymer ?
#
loop_
_entity_poly.entity_id
_entity_poly.type
_entity_poly.pdbx_seq_one_letter_code
_entity_poly.pdbx_strand_id
1 'polypeptide(L)'
;MARKASKIDQLVSTRELLKNAKTAEELRSSQAVWLPLELSMSIEQTVKVIGRSVRWTCTQRRRYCRIARCEEEAPRTKTESA
;
A
#
# COMPACT_ATOMS: atom_id res chain seq x y z
N MET A 1 1.39 -14.91 -18.89
CA MET A 1 2.03 -13.66 -18.42
C MET A 1 1.09 -13.01 -17.42
N ALA A 2 1.52 -12.81 -16.17
CA ALA A 2 0.70 -12.19 -15.13
C ALA A 2 0.23 -10.80 -15.62
N ARG A 3 -1.08 -10.58 -15.66
CA ARG A 3 -1.64 -9.27 -16.00
C ARG A 3 -1.04 -8.25 -15.04
N LYS A 4 -0.37 -7.23 -15.56
CA LYS A 4 0.06 -6.06 -14.77
C LYS A 4 -1.19 -5.55 -14.06
N ALA A 5 -1.23 -5.65 -12.73
CA ALA A 5 -2.33 -5.12 -11.94
C ALA A 5 -2.55 -3.66 -12.36
N SER A 6 -3.73 -3.38 -12.90
CA SER A 6 -4.06 -2.04 -13.36
C SER A 6 -3.94 -1.09 -12.16
N LYS A 7 -3.69 0.20 -12.40
CA LYS A 7 -3.73 1.22 -11.35
C LYS A 7 -5.02 1.10 -10.51
N ILE A 8 -6.11 0.68 -11.15
CA ILE A 8 -7.41 0.42 -10.53
C ILE A 8 -7.37 -0.79 -9.58
N ASP A 9 -6.77 -1.91 -9.98
CA ASP A 9 -6.64 -3.11 -9.12
C ASP A 9 -5.79 -2.81 -7.88
N GLN A 10 -4.77 -1.97 -8.04
CA GLN A 10 -3.92 -1.49 -6.94
C GLN A 10 -4.70 -0.58 -5.98
N LEU A 11 -5.61 0.25 -6.49
CA LEU A 11 -6.48 1.08 -5.66
C LEU A 11 -7.52 0.27 -4.89
N VAL A 12 -8.10 -0.76 -5.52
CA VAL A 12 -9.05 -1.67 -4.85
C VAL A 12 -8.34 -2.44 -3.74
N SER A 13 -7.18 -3.04 -4.04
CA SER A 13 -6.38 -3.78 -3.05
C SER A 13 -5.91 -2.90 -1.88
N THR A 14 -5.43 -1.68 -2.15
CA THR A 14 -5.05 -0.76 -1.06
C THR A 14 -6.25 -0.32 -0.22
N ARG A 15 -7.43 -0.16 -0.81
CA ARG A 15 -8.66 0.18 -0.09
C ARG A 15 -9.13 -0.97 0.81
N GLU A 16 -9.02 -2.21 0.36
CA GLU A 16 -9.27 -3.39 1.17
C GLU A 16 -8.28 -3.50 2.33
N LEU A 17 -6.99 -3.28 2.08
CA LEU A 17 -5.96 -3.24 3.13
C LEU A 17 -6.22 -2.12 4.14
N LEU A 18 -6.74 -0.97 3.72
CA LEU A 18 -7.10 0.13 4.61
C LEU A 18 -8.30 -0.23 5.50
N LYS A 19 -9.29 -0.94 4.97
CA LYS A 19 -10.46 -1.43 5.73
C LYS A 19 -10.09 -2.53 6.72
N ASN A 20 -9.13 -3.39 6.36
CA ASN A 20 -8.68 -4.51 7.17
C ASN A 20 -7.55 -4.17 8.15
N ALA A 21 -6.98 -2.96 8.07
CA ALA A 21 -5.89 -2.54 8.95
C ALA A 21 -6.36 -2.50 10.40
N LYS A 22 -5.78 -3.34 11.26
CA LYS A 22 -6.09 -3.39 12.69
C LYS A 22 -5.09 -2.58 13.51
N THR A 23 -3.92 -2.31 12.95
CA THR A 23 -2.84 -1.57 13.62
C THR A 23 -2.57 -0.22 12.95
N ALA A 24 -2.09 0.73 13.75
CA ALA A 24 -1.69 2.05 13.25
C ALA A 24 -0.52 1.97 12.25
N GLU A 25 0.30 0.92 12.29
CA GLU A 25 1.40 0.74 11.35
C GLU A 25 0.92 0.18 10.00
N GLU A 26 -0.02 -0.77 10.01
CA GLU A 26 -0.70 -1.24 8.80
C GLU A 26 -1.46 -0.10 8.12
N LEU A 27 -2.20 0.70 8.89
CA LEU A 27 -2.94 1.85 8.37
C LEU A 27 -2.00 2.83 7.67
N ARG A 28 -0.88 3.19 8.31
CA ARG A 28 0.13 4.09 7.73
C ARG A 28 0.79 3.50 6.48
N SER A 29 1.00 2.19 6.46
CA SER A 29 1.61 1.51 5.31
C SER A 29 0.66 1.49 4.11
N SER A 30 -0.62 1.24 4.34
CA SER A 30 -1.67 1.34 3.32
C SER A 30 -1.82 2.77 2.80
N GLN A 31 -1.82 3.76 3.70
CA GLN A 31 -1.89 5.19 3.34
C GLN A 31 -0.69 5.65 2.50
N ALA A 32 0.52 5.11 2.74
CA ALA A 32 1.73 5.45 1.99
C ALA A 32 1.64 5.07 0.49
N VAL A 33 0.82 4.09 0.16
CA VAL A 33 0.60 3.63 -1.21
C VAL A 33 -0.68 4.25 -1.78
N TRP A 34 -1.73 4.34 -0.98
CA TRP A 34 -3.04 4.83 -1.41
C TRP A 34 -3.05 6.34 -1.69
N LEU A 35 -2.48 7.17 -0.80
CA LEU A 35 -2.51 8.63 -0.94
C LEU A 35 -1.90 9.13 -2.26
N PRO A 36 -0.72 8.65 -2.70
CA PRO A 36 -0.16 9.05 -4.00
C PRO A 36 -0.99 8.58 -5.21
N LEU A 37 -1.69 7.45 -5.10
CA LEU A 37 -2.41 6.85 -6.22
C LEU A 37 -3.79 7.48 -6.45
N GLU A 38 -4.50 7.79 -5.37
CA GLU A 38 -5.86 8.36 -5.40
C GLU A 38 -5.81 9.90 -5.51
N LEU A 39 -4.97 10.56 -4.71
CA LEU A 39 -4.95 12.02 -4.57
C LEU A 39 -3.87 12.70 -5.41
N SER A 40 -3.12 11.94 -6.21
CA SER A 40 -1.96 12.44 -6.97
C SER A 40 -0.95 13.20 -6.09
N MET A 41 -0.86 12.85 -4.81
CA MET A 41 0.02 13.51 -3.85
C MET A 41 1.48 13.20 -4.15
N SER A 42 2.33 14.21 -4.00
CA SER A 42 3.77 13.99 -4.00
C SER A 42 4.20 13.15 -2.79
N ILE A 43 5.37 12.49 -2.91
CA ILE A 43 5.93 11.70 -1.81
C ILE A 43 6.15 12.58 -0.58
N GLU A 44 6.61 13.82 -0.77
CA GLU A 44 6.87 14.75 0.33
C GLU A 44 5.60 15.14 1.08
N GLN A 45 4.50 15.39 0.36
CA GLN A 45 3.20 15.66 0.99
C GLN A 45 2.68 14.41 1.73
N THR A 46 2.85 13.22 1.15
CA THR A 46 2.43 11.96 1.75
C THR A 46 3.19 11.69 3.06
N VAL A 47 4.48 11.96 3.08
CA VAL A 47 5.36 11.85 4.25
C VAL A 47 4.89 12.79 5.38
N LYS A 48 4.51 14.03 5.05
CA LYS A 48 3.95 14.97 6.02
C LYS A 48 2.63 14.49 6.62
N VAL A 49 1.74 13.91 5.81
CA VAL A 49 0.44 13.40 6.28
C VAL A 49 0.58 12.17 7.17
N ILE A 50 1.49 11.26 6.84
CA ILE A 50 1.66 9.99 7.57
C ILE A 50 2.57 10.16 8.80
N GLY A 51 3.39 11.21 8.84
CA GLY A 51 4.35 11.45 9.92
C GLY A 51 5.49 10.43 9.93
N ARG A 52 5.90 9.94 8.75
CA ARG A 52 7.00 8.98 8.57
C ARG A 52 8.11 9.57 7.72
N SER A 53 9.22 8.85 7.57
CA SER A 53 10.34 9.32 6.75
C SER A 53 10.13 9.04 5.26
N VAL A 54 10.73 9.87 4.41
CA VAL A 54 10.71 9.68 2.95
C VAL A 54 11.25 8.30 2.56
N ARG A 55 12.32 7.83 3.21
CA ARG A 55 12.88 6.49 2.97
C ARG A 55 11.87 5.39 3.29
N TRP A 56 11.17 5.50 4.41
CA TRP A 56 10.17 4.50 4.81
C TRP A 56 9.02 4.44 3.78
N THR A 57 8.47 5.59 3.38
CA THR A 57 7.41 5.68 2.37
C THR A 57 7.85 5.09 1.02
N CYS A 58 9.08 5.40 0.59
CA CYS A 58 9.67 4.82 -0.62
C CYS A 58 9.81 3.30 -0.55
N THR A 59 10.23 2.74 0.60
CA THR A 59 10.34 1.29 0.82
C THR A 59 8.97 0.62 0.78
N GLN A 60 7.97 1.18 1.47
CA GLN A 60 6.61 0.64 1.47
C GLN A 60 6.02 0.62 0.06
N ARG A 61 6.20 1.71 -0.71
CA ARG A 61 5.73 1.77 -2.10
C ARG A 61 6.40 0.74 -3.00
N ARG A 62 7.72 0.55 -2.88
CA ARG A 62 8.44 -0.49 -3.65
C ARG A 62 7.92 -1.88 -3.33
N ARG A 63 7.72 -2.18 -2.04
CA ARG A 63 7.19 -3.46 -1.58
C ARG A 63 5.79 -3.70 -2.15
N TYR A 64 4.92 -2.69 -2.10
CA TYR A 64 3.61 -2.78 -2.70
C TYR A 64 3.66 -2.99 -4.22
N CYS A 65 4.55 -2.29 -4.94
CA CYS A 65 4.72 -2.51 -6.37
C CYS A 65 5.20 -3.93 -6.70
N ARG A 66 6.04 -4.55 -5.86
CA ARG A 66 6.45 -5.96 -6.00
C ARG A 66 5.29 -6.91 -5.78
N ILE A 67 4.50 -6.65 -4.73
CA ILE A 67 3.28 -7.41 -4.42
C ILE A 67 2.27 -7.33 -5.58
N ALA A 68 2.02 -6.14 -6.10
CA ALA A 68 1.13 -5.92 -7.23
C ALA A 68 1.63 -6.55 -8.55
N ARG A 69 2.94 -6.82 -8.66
CA ARG A 69 3.55 -7.56 -9.77
C ARG A 69 3.56 -9.08 -9.55
N CYS A 70 3.01 -9.56 -8.44
CA CYS A 70 3.13 -10.94 -7.98
C CYS A 70 4.61 -11.40 -7.81
N GLU A 71 5.55 -10.46 -7.64
CA GLU A 71 6.97 -10.75 -7.37
C GLU A 71 7.21 -11.07 -5.88
N GLU A 72 6.28 -10.68 -5.01
CA GLU A 72 6.31 -10.91 -3.56
C GLU A 72 4.89 -11.27 -3.12
N GLU A 73 4.70 -12.30 -2.28
CA GLU A 73 3.40 -12.53 -1.67
C GLU A 73 3.02 -11.30 -0.85
N ALA A 74 1.82 -10.76 -1.09
CA ALA A 74 1.23 -9.74 -0.22
C ALA A 74 1.36 -10.23 1.22
N PRO A 75 1.60 -9.36 2.22
CA PRO A 75 1.41 -9.77 3.61
C PRO A 75 -0.04 -10.25 3.69
N ARG A 76 -0.23 -11.57 3.70
CA ARG A 76 -1.52 -12.18 3.99
C ARG A 76 -1.83 -11.70 5.39
N THR A 77 -2.69 -10.70 5.49
CA THR A 77 -3.33 -10.35 6.75
C THR A 77 -3.96 -11.63 7.23
N LYS A 78 -3.35 -12.21 8.26
CA LYS A 78 -3.72 -13.48 8.86
C LYS A 78 -5.10 -13.32 9.49
N THR A 79 -6.13 -13.45 8.68
CA THR A 79 -7.53 -13.60 9.10
C THR A 79 -8.29 -14.36 8.02
N GLU A 80 -7.78 -15.53 7.66
CA GLU A 80 -8.62 -16.63 7.23
C GLU A 80 -8.87 -17.45 8.51
N SER A 81 -10.08 -17.31 9.04
CA SER A 81 -10.60 -18.14 10.13
C SER A 81 -11.17 -19.42 9.51
N ALA A 82 -10.55 -20.57 9.80
CA ALA A 82 -11.17 -21.90 9.88
C ALA A 82 -10.19 -22.85 10.58
#